data_AF-A0A6P2D0B2-F1
#
_entry.id   AF-A0A6P2D0B2-F1
#
_cell.length_a   1.000
_cell.length_b   1.000
_cell.length_c   1.000
_cell.angle_alpha   90.00
_cell.angle_beta   90.00
_cell.angle_gamma   90.00
#
_symmetry.space_group_name_H-M   'P 1'
#
loop_
_entity.id
_entity.type
_entity.pdbx_description
1 polymer ?
#
loop_
_entity_poly.entity_id
_entity_poly.type
_entity_poly.pdbx_seq_one_letter_code
_entity_poly.pdbx_strand_id
1 'polypeptide(L)'
;MGLGRWLRKVLGGRQPRQEMVPFFDPDVGRVVRIPASELRPGTMQVRLQGTDEVVWVLAEQVEPGDIKHGEFDEGVRDFIRSIQAAFTEPHPLSFEEWEDGFRRDANPEQEIARWWHAANVYTAFTAEEPDAARRYDVYRCVITCLANDRSAVWYVLRPEALRRAEAERVVDRFFGKRA
;
A
#
# COMPACT_ATOMS: atom_id res chain seq x y z
N MET A 1 -3.39 -40.13 33.26
CA MET A 1 -2.38 -39.36 32.50
C MET A 1 -2.51 -39.74 31.04
N GLY A 2 -3.01 -38.84 30.18
CA GLY A 2 -3.54 -39.21 28.87
C GLY A 2 -2.51 -39.26 27.74
N LEU A 3 -2.59 -40.31 26.91
CA LEU A 3 -1.78 -40.55 25.70
C LEU A 3 -1.69 -39.33 24.76
N GLY A 4 -2.68 -38.43 24.77
CA GLY A 4 -2.69 -37.21 23.95
C GLY A 4 -1.62 -36.17 24.31
N ARG A 5 -1.05 -36.22 25.53
CA ARG A 5 0.06 -35.34 25.93
C ARG A 5 1.43 -35.91 25.49
N TRP A 6 1.51 -37.22 25.24
CA TRP A 6 2.70 -37.90 24.70
C TRP A 6 2.79 -37.73 23.17
N LEU A 7 1.66 -37.84 22.45
CA LEU A 7 1.61 -37.64 20.98
C LEU A 7 2.07 -36.24 20.54
N ARG A 8 1.72 -35.18 21.29
CA ARG A 8 2.21 -33.80 21.03
C ARG A 8 3.71 -33.60 21.26
N LYS A 9 4.35 -34.49 22.04
CA LYS A 9 5.78 -34.40 22.36
C LYS A 9 6.65 -35.19 21.37
N VAL A 10 6.08 -36.23 20.74
CA VAL A 10 6.75 -37.08 19.74
C VAL A 10 6.62 -36.50 18.32
N LEU A 11 5.48 -35.89 18.00
CA LEU A 11 5.31 -35.08 16.80
C LEU A 11 5.80 -33.68 17.10
N GLY A 12 7.12 -33.50 17.10
CA GLY A 12 7.76 -32.19 17.19
C GLY A 12 7.18 -31.27 16.13
N GLY A 13 6.17 -30.50 16.52
CA GLY A 13 5.62 -29.41 15.73
C GLY A 13 6.73 -28.40 15.59
N ARG A 14 7.48 -28.52 14.49
CA ARG A 14 8.38 -27.49 14.01
C ARG A 14 7.50 -26.25 13.93
N GLN A 15 7.64 -25.32 14.88
CA GLN A 15 7.01 -24.01 14.74
C GLN A 15 7.38 -23.54 13.33
N PRO A 16 6.38 -23.23 12.47
CA PRO A 16 6.70 -22.73 11.15
C PRO A 16 7.66 -21.55 11.36
N ARG A 17 8.84 -21.61 10.72
CA ARG A 17 9.81 -20.53 10.80
C ARG A 17 9.06 -19.26 10.40
N GLN A 18 8.88 -18.35 11.34
CA GLN A 18 8.28 -17.06 11.05
C GLN A 18 9.19 -16.37 10.03
N GLU A 19 8.61 -16.01 8.88
CA GLU A 19 9.33 -15.23 7.88
C GLU A 19 9.71 -13.89 8.51
N MET A 20 11.00 -13.56 8.47
CA MET A 20 11.53 -12.31 9.02
C MET A 20 11.85 -11.37 7.86
N VAL A 21 11.37 -10.14 7.91
CA VAL A 21 11.55 -9.13 6.87
C VAL A 21 12.38 -7.94 7.39
N PRO A 22 13.18 -7.28 6.54
CA PRO A 22 13.86 -6.05 6.91
C PRO A 22 12.85 -4.91 7.05
N PHE A 23 12.90 -4.19 8.17
CA PHE A 23 12.03 -3.08 8.48
C PHE A 23 12.87 -1.88 8.92
N PHE A 24 12.67 -0.73 8.33
CA PHE A 24 13.32 0.51 8.74
C PHE A 24 12.58 1.08 9.95
N ASP A 25 13.27 1.11 11.09
CA ASP A 25 12.76 1.69 12.31
C ASP A 25 13.37 3.10 12.47
N PRO A 26 12.57 4.17 12.31
CA PRO A 26 13.07 5.54 12.39
C PRO A 26 13.49 5.92 13.82
N ASP A 27 12.93 5.30 14.86
CA ASP A 27 13.24 5.65 16.25
C ASP A 27 14.67 5.25 16.61
N VAL A 28 15.17 4.17 16.00
CA VAL A 28 16.57 3.73 16.11
C VAL A 28 17.42 4.10 14.89
N GLY A 29 16.82 4.72 13.87
CA GLY A 29 17.49 5.16 12.64
C GLY A 29 18.20 4.04 11.87
N ARG A 30 17.68 2.81 11.90
CA ARG A 30 18.34 1.65 11.27
C ARG A 30 17.35 0.58 10.82
N VAL A 31 17.81 -0.27 9.92
CA VAL A 31 17.09 -1.48 9.52
C VAL A 31 17.18 -2.54 10.61
N VAL A 32 16.02 -3.02 11.05
CA VAL A 32 15.85 -4.16 11.96
C VAL A 32 15.17 -5.32 11.22
N ARG A 33 15.07 -6.49 11.84
CA ARG A 33 14.28 -7.61 11.30
C ARG A 33 13.09 -7.87 12.21
N ILE A 34 11.89 -7.84 11.64
CA ILE A 34 10.64 -8.17 12.34
C ILE A 34 9.97 -9.38 11.67
N PRO A 35 9.14 -10.16 12.38
CA PRO A 35 8.27 -11.13 11.75
C PRO A 35 7.36 -10.44 10.70
N ALA A 36 7.18 -11.03 9.52
CA ALA A 36 6.29 -10.49 8.49
C ALA A 36 4.84 -10.32 8.99
N SER A 37 4.43 -11.11 9.99
CA SER A 37 3.14 -10.98 10.66
C SER A 37 2.98 -9.70 11.48
N GLU A 38 4.07 -9.00 11.79
CA GLU A 38 4.05 -7.72 12.51
C GLU A 38 3.89 -6.51 11.57
N LEU A 39 4.00 -6.71 10.24
CA LEU A 39 3.65 -5.67 9.26
C LEU A 39 2.17 -5.27 9.42
N ARG A 40 1.90 -3.98 9.24
CA ARG A 40 0.57 -3.39 9.52
C ARG A 40 0.04 -2.66 8.28
N PRO A 41 -1.27 -2.36 8.23
CA PRO A 41 -1.79 -1.42 7.24
C PRO A 41 -0.98 -0.12 7.25
N GLY A 42 -0.68 0.42 6.07
CA GLY A 42 0.16 1.61 5.93
C GLY A 42 1.67 1.32 5.83
N THR A 43 2.11 0.06 5.97
CA THR A 43 3.49 -0.30 5.63
C THR A 43 3.67 -0.44 4.11
N MET A 44 4.78 0.08 3.60
CA MET A 44 5.16 0.02 2.19
C MET A 44 6.60 -0.44 2.01
N GLN A 45 6.91 -0.96 0.83
CA GLN A 45 8.27 -1.32 0.45
C GLN A 45 8.99 -0.12 -0.15
N VAL A 46 10.17 0.21 0.39
CA VAL A 46 11.04 1.29 -0.11
C VAL A 46 12.43 0.75 -0.42
N ARG A 47 13.10 1.36 -1.39
CA ARG A 47 14.52 1.11 -1.66
C ARG A 47 15.35 2.17 -0.96
N LEU A 48 16.31 1.75 -0.13
CA LEU A 48 17.21 2.68 0.55
C LEU A 48 18.18 3.32 -0.45
N GLN A 49 18.32 4.64 -0.41
CA GLN A 49 19.19 5.39 -1.31
C GLN A 49 20.64 4.89 -1.21
N GLY A 50 21.28 4.67 -2.36
CA GLY A 50 22.66 4.18 -2.42
C GLY A 50 22.80 2.67 -2.19
N THR A 51 21.70 1.93 -2.08
CA THR A 51 21.69 0.47 -1.95
C THR A 51 20.63 -0.14 -2.87
N ASP A 52 20.75 -1.45 -3.15
CA ASP A 52 19.68 -2.23 -3.77
C ASP A 52 18.76 -2.90 -2.72
N GLU A 53 18.91 -2.54 -1.44
CA GLU A 53 18.12 -3.13 -0.36
C GLU A 53 16.70 -2.57 -0.35
N VAL A 54 15.72 -3.47 -0.42
CA VAL A 54 14.30 -3.15 -0.24
C VAL A 54 13.92 -3.47 1.20
N VAL A 55 13.39 -2.47 1.89
CA VAL A 55 12.97 -2.55 3.29
C VAL A 55 11.51 -2.13 3.43
N TRP A 56 10.87 -2.59 4.50
CA TRP A 56 9.53 -2.15 4.88
C TRP A 56 9.60 -0.91 5.76
N VAL A 57 8.71 0.05 5.57
CA VAL A 57 8.59 1.26 6.41
C VAL A 57 7.12 1.66 6.54
N LEU A 58 6.73 2.30 7.64
CA LEU A 58 5.42 2.94 7.73
C LEU A 58 5.44 4.24 6.92
N ALA A 59 4.47 4.40 6.02
CA ALA A 59 4.42 5.58 5.15
C ALA A 59 4.36 6.90 5.94
N GLU A 60 3.67 6.92 7.08
CA GLU A 60 3.55 8.08 7.97
C GLU A 60 4.88 8.50 8.62
N GLN A 61 5.88 7.62 8.63
CA GLN A 61 7.21 7.88 9.19
C GLN A 61 8.20 8.37 8.14
N VAL A 62 7.79 8.45 6.87
CA VAL A 62 8.63 8.93 5.79
C VAL A 62 8.45 10.44 5.63
N GLU A 63 9.54 11.18 5.82
CA GLU A 63 9.53 12.62 5.56
C GLU A 63 9.48 12.89 4.04
N PRO A 64 8.61 13.81 3.58
CA PRO A 64 8.61 14.23 2.19
C PRO A 64 9.95 14.86 1.81
N GLY A 65 10.46 14.54 0.62
CA GLY A 65 11.63 15.22 0.07
C GLY A 65 11.35 16.65 -0.38
N ASP A 66 12.41 17.34 -0.81
CA ASP A 66 12.29 18.67 -1.42
C ASP A 66 11.52 18.63 -2.74
N ILE A 67 10.90 19.76 -3.10
CA ILE A 67 10.31 19.97 -4.43
C ILE A 67 11.45 19.96 -5.47
N LYS A 68 11.33 19.08 -6.47
CA LYS A 68 12.33 18.86 -7.52
C LYS A 68 11.92 19.45 -8.86
N HIS A 69 10.62 19.60 -9.09
CA HIS A 69 10.05 19.99 -10.38
C HIS A 69 9.30 21.33 -10.31
N GLY A 70 9.21 22.01 -11.44
CA GLY A 70 8.38 23.21 -11.60
C GLY A 70 6.89 22.90 -11.51
N GLU A 71 6.07 23.93 -11.70
CA GLU A 71 4.62 23.74 -11.88
C GLU A 71 4.34 22.94 -13.15
N PHE A 72 3.27 22.15 -13.14
CA PHE A 72 2.88 21.38 -14.31
C PHE A 72 2.05 22.20 -15.29
N ASP A 73 2.06 21.79 -16.57
CA ASP A 73 1.15 22.35 -17.55
C ASP A 73 -0.31 21.95 -17.28
N GLU A 74 -1.24 22.65 -17.94
CA GLU A 74 -2.66 22.46 -17.69
C GLU A 74 -3.17 21.05 -18.02
N GLY A 75 -2.58 20.39 -19.02
CA GLY A 75 -2.96 19.03 -19.39
C GLY A 75 -2.61 18.03 -18.29
N VAL A 76 -1.43 18.17 -17.67
CA VAL A 76 -1.04 17.36 -16.50
C VAL A 76 -1.89 17.71 -15.28
N ARG A 77 -2.19 18.99 -15.06
CA ARG A 77 -3.05 19.43 -13.94
C ARG A 77 -4.47 18.86 -14.03
N ASP A 78 -5.01 18.63 -15.22
CA ASP A 78 -6.30 17.95 -15.41
C ASP A 78 -6.28 16.49 -14.90
N PHE A 79 -5.17 15.77 -15.09
CA PHE A 79 -5.02 14.43 -14.50
C PHE A 79 -4.96 14.52 -12.97
N ILE A 80 -4.24 15.50 -12.41
CA ILE A 80 -4.15 15.71 -10.97
C ILE A 80 -5.53 16.01 -10.38
N ARG A 81 -6.33 16.88 -11.00
CA ARG A 81 -7.72 17.16 -10.58
C ARG A 81 -8.59 15.91 -10.63
N SER A 82 -8.43 15.08 -11.66
CA SER A 82 -9.17 13.83 -11.79
C SER A 82 -8.82 12.83 -10.66
N ILE A 83 -7.53 12.73 -10.31
CA ILE A 83 -7.06 11.92 -9.18
C ILE A 83 -7.64 12.45 -7.86
N GLN A 84 -7.54 13.77 -7.63
CA GLN A 84 -8.07 14.42 -6.44
C GLN A 84 -9.58 14.18 -6.28
N ALA A 85 -10.35 14.35 -7.36
CA ALA A 85 -11.79 14.14 -7.34
C ALA A 85 -12.17 12.70 -6.96
N ALA A 86 -11.43 11.71 -7.47
CA ALA A 86 -11.67 10.31 -7.12
C ALA A 86 -11.39 10.02 -5.64
N PHE A 87 -10.36 10.64 -5.06
CA PHE A 87 -9.93 10.37 -3.69
C PHE A 87 -10.37 11.41 -2.65
N THR A 88 -11.24 12.36 -2.99
CA THR A 88 -11.61 13.47 -2.09
C THR A 88 -12.20 13.00 -0.76
N GLU A 89 -12.99 11.92 -0.75
CA GLU A 89 -13.56 11.35 0.46
C GLU A 89 -12.50 10.64 1.35
N PRO A 90 -11.73 9.66 0.84
CA PRO A 90 -10.76 8.94 1.67
C PRO A 90 -9.43 9.69 1.90
N HIS A 91 -9.09 10.66 1.07
CA HIS A 91 -7.83 11.39 1.11
C HIS A 91 -8.01 12.86 0.70
N PRO A 92 -8.53 13.70 1.63
CA PRO A 92 -8.99 15.06 1.34
C PRO A 92 -7.83 16.07 1.25
N LEU A 93 -6.88 15.84 0.36
CA LEU A 93 -5.81 16.80 0.06
C LEU A 93 -6.30 17.88 -0.91
N SER A 94 -5.75 19.09 -0.75
CA SER A 94 -5.93 20.19 -1.69
C SER A 94 -5.25 19.88 -3.03
N PHE A 95 -5.62 20.64 -4.07
CA PHE A 95 -5.00 20.46 -5.39
C PHE A 95 -3.49 20.77 -5.32
N GLU A 96 -3.12 21.81 -4.57
CA GLU A 96 -1.74 22.23 -4.35
C GLU A 96 -0.94 21.16 -3.59
N GLU A 97 -1.54 20.50 -2.59
CA GLU A 97 -0.90 19.40 -1.87
C GLU A 97 -0.63 18.19 -2.78
N TRP A 98 -1.57 17.87 -3.68
CA TRP A 98 -1.38 16.84 -4.71
C TRP A 98 -0.28 17.23 -5.70
N GLU A 99 -0.33 18.44 -6.25
CA GLU A 99 0.67 18.94 -7.20
C GLU A 99 2.06 18.95 -6.57
N ASP A 100 2.21 19.49 -5.36
CA ASP A 100 3.49 19.48 -4.65
C ASP A 100 3.97 18.07 -4.32
N GLY A 101 3.07 17.12 -4.05
CA GLY A 101 3.40 15.70 -3.91
C GLY A 101 4.11 15.16 -5.15
N PHE A 102 3.48 15.32 -6.32
CA PHE A 102 4.06 14.88 -7.60
C PHE A 102 5.35 15.63 -7.95
N ARG A 103 5.46 16.91 -7.60
CA ARG A 103 6.69 17.69 -7.82
C ARG A 103 7.87 17.25 -6.96
N ARG A 104 7.67 16.42 -5.95
CA ARG A 104 8.74 15.79 -5.14
C ARG A 104 9.20 14.45 -5.71
N ASP A 105 8.39 13.82 -6.56
CA ASP A 105 8.69 12.51 -7.11
C ASP A 105 9.89 12.53 -8.05
N ALA A 106 10.60 11.40 -8.13
CA ALA A 106 11.73 11.27 -9.03
C ALA A 106 11.29 11.33 -10.52
N ASN A 107 10.11 10.77 -10.82
CA ASN A 107 9.51 10.78 -12.15
C ASN A 107 8.00 11.10 -12.04
N PRO A 108 7.63 12.39 -12.04
CA PRO A 108 6.25 12.82 -11.78
C PRO A 108 5.25 12.26 -12.79
N GLU A 109 5.58 12.23 -14.08
CA GLU A 109 4.67 11.72 -15.12
C GLU A 109 4.31 10.25 -14.89
N GLN A 110 5.30 9.44 -14.52
CA GLN A 110 5.10 8.03 -14.22
C GLN A 110 4.26 7.85 -12.95
N GLU A 111 4.50 8.64 -11.90
CA GLU A 111 3.71 8.57 -10.67
C GLU A 111 2.28 9.06 -10.89
N ILE A 112 2.07 10.16 -11.61
CA ILE A 112 0.73 10.63 -12.01
C ILE A 112 -0.01 9.54 -12.79
N ALA A 113 0.64 8.86 -13.74
CA ALA A 113 0.01 7.76 -14.47
C ALA A 113 -0.40 6.59 -13.57
N ARG A 114 0.42 6.25 -12.56
CA ARG A 114 0.11 5.19 -11.58
C ARG A 114 -1.05 5.60 -10.67
N TRP A 115 -1.05 6.83 -10.16
CA TRP A 115 -2.13 7.37 -9.34
C TRP A 115 -3.43 7.53 -10.13
N TRP A 116 -3.35 7.87 -11.41
CA TRP A 116 -4.51 7.92 -12.29
C TRP A 116 -5.11 6.53 -12.55
N HIS A 117 -4.26 5.51 -12.76
CA HIS A 117 -4.71 4.11 -12.79
C HIS A 117 -5.39 3.69 -11.48
N ALA A 118 -4.79 4.03 -10.34
CA ALA A 118 -5.37 3.79 -9.02
C ALA A 118 -6.76 4.44 -8.87
N ALA A 119 -6.91 5.71 -9.28
CA ALA A 119 -8.18 6.44 -9.25
C ALA A 119 -9.25 5.79 -10.14
N ASN A 120 -8.86 5.31 -11.33
CA ASN A 120 -9.76 4.60 -12.23
C ASN A 120 -10.23 3.26 -11.64
N VAL A 121 -9.33 2.50 -10.99
CA VAL A 121 -9.71 1.26 -10.30
C VAL A 121 -10.64 1.57 -9.14
N TYR A 122 -10.33 2.55 -8.30
CA TYR A 122 -11.19 2.95 -7.19
C TYR A 122 -12.60 3.29 -7.66
N THR A 123 -12.71 4.23 -8.61
CA THR A 123 -13.99 4.69 -9.16
C THR A 123 -14.83 3.53 -9.72
N ALA A 124 -14.20 2.57 -10.40
CA ALA A 124 -14.90 1.41 -10.96
C ALA A 124 -15.57 0.50 -9.91
N PHE A 125 -15.10 0.53 -8.66
CA PHE A 125 -15.68 -0.26 -7.56
C PHE A 125 -16.54 0.59 -6.60
N THR A 126 -16.47 1.92 -6.67
CA THR A 126 -17.14 2.81 -5.71
C THR A 126 -18.25 3.67 -6.28
N ALA A 127 -18.35 3.82 -7.61
CA ALA A 127 -19.34 4.70 -8.26
C ALA A 127 -20.80 4.41 -7.83
N GLU A 128 -21.14 3.15 -7.56
CA GLU A 128 -22.47 2.71 -7.14
C GLU A 128 -22.50 2.16 -5.71
N GLU A 129 -21.40 2.25 -4.96
CA GLU A 129 -21.30 1.71 -3.60
C GLU A 129 -21.79 2.77 -2.58
N PRO A 130 -22.96 2.58 -1.94
CA PRO A 130 -23.52 3.57 -1.02
C PRO A 130 -22.79 3.60 0.34
N ASP A 131 -22.12 2.52 0.74
CA ASP A 131 -21.49 2.42 2.06
C ASP A 131 -20.07 3.03 2.07
N ALA A 132 -19.90 4.09 2.85
CA ALA A 132 -18.63 4.79 3.03
C ALA A 132 -17.52 3.88 3.57
N ALA A 133 -17.82 2.95 4.47
CA ALA A 133 -16.82 2.04 5.04
C ALA A 133 -16.31 1.08 3.96
N ARG A 134 -17.20 0.62 3.07
CA ARG A 134 -16.82 -0.23 1.94
C ARG A 134 -16.01 0.54 0.89
N ARG A 135 -16.39 1.78 0.57
CA ARG A 135 -15.58 2.67 -0.30
C ARG A 135 -14.18 2.89 0.27
N TYR A 136 -14.07 3.17 1.57
CA TYR A 136 -12.79 3.34 2.25
C TYR A 136 -11.92 2.07 2.17
N ASP A 137 -12.52 0.88 2.31
CA ASP A 137 -11.79 -0.37 2.12
C ASP A 137 -11.31 -0.58 0.67
N VAL A 138 -12.10 -0.18 -0.34
CA VAL A 138 -11.62 -0.17 -1.74
C VAL A 138 -10.41 0.75 -1.87
N TYR A 139 -10.46 1.95 -1.28
CA TYR A 139 -9.32 2.88 -1.25
C TYR A 139 -8.08 2.22 -0.61
N ARG A 140 -8.23 1.61 0.58
CA ARG A 140 -7.13 0.87 1.25
C ARG A 140 -6.55 -0.21 0.36
N CYS A 141 -7.38 -0.97 -0.36
CA CYS A 141 -6.91 -1.98 -1.30
C CYS A 141 -6.05 -1.35 -2.39
N VAL A 142 -6.55 -0.30 -3.03
CA VAL A 142 -5.87 0.38 -4.15
C VAL A 142 -4.53 0.99 -3.71
N ILE A 143 -4.49 1.73 -2.61
CA ILE A 143 -3.25 2.33 -2.09
C ILE A 143 -2.24 1.27 -1.69
N THR A 144 -2.70 0.17 -1.08
CA THR A 144 -1.82 -0.96 -0.77
C THR A 144 -1.19 -1.55 -2.04
N CYS A 145 -1.95 -1.67 -3.13
CA CYS A 145 -1.44 -2.15 -4.41
C CYS A 145 -0.51 -1.14 -5.09
N LEU A 146 -0.77 0.15 -4.91
CA LEU A 146 0.10 1.21 -5.44
C LEU A 146 1.48 1.18 -4.79
N ALA A 147 1.52 0.92 -3.47
CA ALA A 147 2.74 0.97 -2.66
C ALA A 147 3.53 -0.35 -2.57
N ASN A 148 2.98 -1.47 -3.06
CA ASN A 148 3.58 -2.80 -2.87
C ASN A 148 3.38 -3.70 -4.09
N ASP A 149 4.26 -4.70 -4.23
CA ASP A 149 4.06 -5.77 -5.19
C ASP A 149 2.87 -6.67 -4.83
N ARG A 150 2.29 -7.33 -5.84
CA ARG A 150 1.11 -8.20 -5.66
C ARG A 150 1.31 -9.30 -4.61
N SER A 151 2.52 -9.85 -4.51
CA SER A 151 2.85 -10.87 -3.50
C SER A 151 2.82 -10.32 -2.07
N ALA A 152 3.04 -9.01 -1.91
CA ALA A 152 3.18 -8.33 -0.64
C ALA A 152 1.86 -7.74 -0.11
N VAL A 153 0.88 -7.49 -0.97
CA VAL A 153 -0.41 -6.87 -0.62
C VAL A 153 -1.05 -7.52 0.61
N TRP A 154 -1.10 -8.84 0.66
CA TRP A 154 -1.82 -9.55 1.73
C TRP A 154 -1.03 -9.65 3.05
N TYR A 155 0.23 -9.25 3.07
CA TYR A 155 0.96 -9.07 4.33
C TYR A 155 0.45 -7.86 5.10
N VAL A 156 0.02 -6.80 4.40
CA VAL A 156 -0.33 -5.50 5.01
C VAL A 156 -1.81 -5.15 4.89
N LEU A 157 -2.51 -5.64 3.87
CA LEU A 157 -3.92 -5.35 3.64
C LEU A 157 -4.81 -6.07 4.66
N ARG A 158 -5.65 -5.30 5.36
CA ARG A 158 -6.64 -5.79 6.33
C ARG A 158 -7.97 -5.06 6.10
N PRO A 159 -8.82 -5.51 5.16
CA PRO A 159 -10.13 -4.91 4.94
C PRO A 159 -11.04 -5.19 6.16
N GLU A 160 -11.89 -4.24 6.48
CA GLU A 160 -12.81 -4.29 7.64
C GLU A 160 -14.27 -4.48 7.22
N ALA A 161 -14.68 -3.82 6.13
CA ALA A 161 -16.04 -3.83 5.57
C ALA A 161 -16.17 -4.70 4.31
N LEU A 162 -15.11 -4.83 3.51
CA LEU A 162 -15.08 -5.73 2.36
C LEU A 162 -14.76 -7.17 2.79
N ARG A 163 -15.45 -8.14 2.19
CA ARG A 163 -15.04 -9.54 2.30
C ARG A 163 -13.75 -9.76 1.50
N ARG A 164 -12.95 -10.74 1.92
CA ARG A 164 -11.69 -11.11 1.25
C ARG A 164 -11.83 -11.30 -0.26
N ALA A 165 -12.87 -12.01 -0.70
CA ALA A 165 -13.14 -12.25 -2.12
C ALA A 165 -13.52 -10.99 -2.90
N GLU A 166 -14.02 -9.94 -2.23
CA GLU A 166 -14.33 -8.65 -2.85
C GLU A 166 -13.05 -7.82 -3.00
N ALA A 167 -12.23 -7.77 -1.94
CA ALA A 167 -10.92 -7.15 -1.98
C ALA A 167 -10.00 -7.81 -3.04
N GLU A 168 -10.07 -9.14 -3.22
CA GLU A 168 -9.35 -9.84 -4.29
C GLU A 168 -9.69 -9.32 -5.68
N ARG A 169 -10.97 -9.02 -5.96
CA ARG A 169 -11.35 -8.46 -7.26
C ARG A 169 -10.72 -7.09 -7.50
N VAL A 170 -10.60 -6.27 -6.46
CA VAL A 170 -9.94 -4.96 -6.55
C VAL A 170 -8.44 -5.14 -6.85
N VAL A 171 -7.77 -6.01 -6.10
CA VAL A 171 -6.34 -6.33 -6.30
C VAL A 171 -6.09 -6.91 -7.69
N ASP A 172 -6.95 -7.83 -8.14
CA ASP A 172 -6.85 -8.44 -9.47
C ASP A 172 -7.12 -7.43 -10.58
N ARG A 173 -8.03 -6.47 -10.38
CA ARG A 173 -8.25 -5.38 -11.34
C ARG A 173 -7.03 -4.46 -11.44
N PHE A 174 -6.39 -4.18 -10.30
CA PHE A 174 -5.24 -3.28 -10.22
C PHE A 174 -4.02 -3.86 -10.96
N PHE A 175 -3.66 -5.11 -10.69
CA PHE A 175 -2.49 -5.76 -11.30
C PHE A 175 -2.79 -6.49 -12.63
N GLY A 176 -4.07 -6.59 -13.01
CA GLY A 176 -4.52 -7.49 -14.08
C GLY A 176 -4.68 -8.95 -13.61
N LYS A 177 -5.45 -9.75 -14.34
CA LYS A 177 -5.57 -11.19 -14.06
C LYS A 177 -4.22 -11.87 -14.28
N ARG A 178 -3.86 -12.83 -13.41
CA ARG A 178 -2.75 -13.75 -13.70
C ARG A 178 -3.10 -14.52 -14.99
N ALA A 179 -2.16 -14.54 -15.94
CA ALA A 179 -2.21 -15.46 -17.07
C ALA A 179 -2.13 -16.90 -16.58
#